data_AF-A0A5X8N7Q2-F1
#
_entry.id   AF-A0A5X8N7Q2-F1
#
_cell.length_a   1.000
_cell.length_b   1.000
_cell.length_c   1.000
_cell.angle_alpha   90.00
_cell.angle_beta   90.00
_cell.angle_gamma   90.00
#
_symmetry.space_group_name_H-M   'P 1'
#
loop_
_entity.id
_entity.type
_entity.pdbx_description
1 polymer ?
#
loop_
_entity_poly.entity_id
_entity_poly.type
_entity_poly.pdbx_seq_one_letter_code
_entity_poly.pdbx_strand_id
1 'polypeptide(L)'
;KNALDFVKEFKEKEIHDAMVEIYKTKRKYKNKTNNRLNRKDISPYCEKAAAISSDDIKVIIPAEKKIDLTEQIEMLTEEMKHVSSPGTKSKIRGKISSIQKKLQVSNELEEICKFRSALVKVLNLMERCANGVRYGLYDEGLIYNSYGTQFIEIYELAFSFIKRRQDDEDKLFINAEWLAVKWTLQKEIQEDKPTFMTNQKRAIQHANEGLKSHMKAPDKSKLEPLLSTLQKLKFPR
;
A
#
# COMPACT_ATOMS: atom_id res chain seq x y z
N LYS A 1 4.79 -22.71 -13.98
CA LYS A 1 3.80 -22.28 -12.96
C LYS A 1 2.49 -22.03 -13.70
N ASN A 2 1.38 -22.61 -13.25
CA ASN A 2 0.03 -22.36 -13.79
C ASN A 2 -0.76 -21.43 -12.84
N ALA A 3 -2.01 -21.07 -13.19
CA ALA A 3 -2.83 -20.20 -12.36
C ALA A 3 -3.13 -20.78 -10.95
N LEU A 4 -3.20 -22.12 -10.82
CA LEU A 4 -3.38 -22.76 -9.51
C LEU A 4 -2.15 -22.61 -8.63
N ASP A 5 -0.95 -22.62 -9.20
CA ASP A 5 0.29 -22.34 -8.46
C ASP A 5 0.30 -20.90 -7.93
N PHE A 6 -0.19 -19.93 -8.71
CA PHE A 6 -0.37 -18.55 -8.23
C PHE A 6 -1.37 -18.48 -7.08
N VAL A 7 -2.51 -19.16 -7.19
CA VAL A 7 -3.53 -19.19 -6.11
C VAL A 7 -2.95 -19.80 -4.83
N LYS A 8 -2.08 -20.82 -4.94
CA LYS A 8 -1.36 -21.38 -3.79
C LYS A 8 -0.37 -20.37 -3.21
N GLU A 9 0.43 -19.72 -4.05
CA GLU A 9 1.40 -18.69 -3.66
C GLU A 9 0.69 -17.52 -2.94
N PHE A 10 -0.47 -17.09 -3.42
CA PHE A 10 -1.27 -16.03 -2.78
C PHE A 10 -1.85 -16.45 -1.42
N LYS A 11 -2.02 -17.75 -1.17
CA LYS A 11 -2.46 -18.31 0.11
C LYS A 11 -1.32 -18.63 1.06
N GLU A 12 -0.07 -18.47 0.63
CA GLU A 12 1.07 -18.67 1.52
C GLU A 12 0.96 -17.74 2.72
N LYS A 13 1.35 -18.27 3.89
CA LYS A 13 1.24 -17.55 5.16
C LYS A 13 1.88 -16.17 5.10
N GLU A 14 3.03 -16.05 4.44
CA GLU A 14 3.74 -14.79 4.30
C GLU A 14 2.93 -13.73 3.54
N ILE A 15 2.24 -14.12 2.45
CA ILE A 15 1.39 -13.21 1.68
C ILE A 15 0.13 -12.88 2.48
N HIS A 16 -0.44 -13.87 3.18
CA HIS A 16 -1.57 -13.64 4.07
C HIS A 16 -1.23 -12.61 5.17
N ASP A 17 -0.09 -12.76 5.85
CA ASP A 17 0.37 -11.85 6.90
C ASP A 17 0.62 -10.44 6.33
N ALA A 18 1.19 -10.34 5.12
CA ALA A 18 1.34 -9.07 4.42
C ALA A 18 -0.02 -8.41 4.11
N MET A 19 -0.99 -9.20 3.63
CA MET A 19 -2.34 -8.73 3.37
C MET A 19 -3.01 -8.22 4.65
N VAL A 20 -2.88 -8.93 5.77
CA VAL A 20 -3.39 -8.51 7.08
C VAL A 20 -2.82 -7.15 7.49
N GLU A 21 -1.51 -6.93 7.33
CA GLU A 21 -0.88 -5.65 7.65
C GLU A 21 -1.39 -4.51 6.75
N ILE A 22 -1.55 -4.77 5.44
CA ILE A 22 -2.12 -3.78 4.50
C ILE A 22 -3.56 -3.42 4.91
N TYR A 23 -4.39 -4.41 5.24
CA TYR A 23 -5.79 -4.17 5.62
C TYR A 23 -5.93 -3.49 6.98
N LYS A 24 -5.02 -3.75 7.92
CA LYS A 24 -4.93 -3.03 9.20
C LYS A 24 -4.73 -1.53 8.95
N THR A 25 -3.76 -1.17 8.10
CA THR A 25 -3.54 0.23 7.70
C THR A 25 -4.75 0.79 6.95
N LYS A 26 -5.30 0.07 5.97
CA LYS A 26 -6.51 0.48 5.24
C LYS A 26 -7.63 0.87 6.19
N ARG A 27 -7.88 0.07 7.24
CA ARG A 27 -8.95 0.30 8.22
C ARG A 27 -8.76 1.60 9.00
N LYS A 28 -7.52 2.01 9.30
CA LYS A 28 -7.21 3.29 9.98
C LYS A 28 -7.66 4.50 9.16
N TYR A 29 -7.62 4.40 7.83
CA TYR A 29 -7.89 5.50 6.89
C TYR A 29 -9.22 5.38 6.15
N LYS A 30 -10.12 4.49 6.58
CA LYS A 30 -11.48 4.44 6.05
C LYS A 30 -12.33 5.57 6.62
N ASN A 31 -13.10 6.22 5.76
CA ASN A 31 -14.12 7.15 6.19
C ASN A 31 -15.24 6.39 6.92
N LYS A 32 -15.57 6.85 8.13
CA LYS A 32 -16.58 6.25 9.00
C LYS A 32 -18.00 6.32 8.41
N THR A 33 -18.29 7.27 7.53
CA THR A 33 -19.65 7.50 7.01
C THR A 33 -19.97 6.67 5.77
N ASN A 34 -19.02 6.53 4.83
CA ASN A 34 -19.26 5.86 3.55
C ASN A 34 -18.36 4.63 3.32
N ASN A 35 -17.55 4.25 4.30
CA ASN A 35 -16.63 3.11 4.27
C ASN A 35 -15.59 3.16 3.12
N ARG A 36 -15.48 4.30 2.41
CA ARG A 36 -14.49 4.52 1.35
C ARG A 36 -13.16 4.92 1.96
N LEU A 37 -12.08 4.67 1.23
CA LEU A 37 -10.74 5.08 1.64
C LEU A 37 -10.62 6.61 1.60
N ASN A 38 -10.19 7.24 2.69
CA ASN A 38 -9.87 8.66 2.71
C ASN A 38 -8.47 8.88 2.09
N ARG A 39 -8.45 9.18 0.79
CA ARG A 39 -7.20 9.35 0.03
C ARG A 39 -6.38 10.55 0.49
N LYS A 40 -7.02 11.62 0.97
CA LYS A 40 -6.29 12.80 1.46
C LYS A 40 -5.41 12.43 2.66
N ASP A 41 -5.87 11.52 3.50
CA ASP A 41 -5.16 11.13 4.72
C ASP A 41 -4.15 10.01 4.46
N ILE A 42 -4.49 9.02 3.61
CA ILE A 42 -3.61 7.88 3.37
C ILE A 42 -2.46 8.18 2.38
N SER A 43 -2.65 9.11 1.44
CA SER A 43 -1.63 9.35 0.40
C SER A 43 -0.30 9.82 0.99
N PRO A 44 -0.27 10.78 1.94
CA PRO A 44 0.97 11.18 2.61
C PRO A 44 1.64 10.04 3.39
N TYR A 45 0.83 9.15 3.99
CA TYR A 45 1.35 7.97 4.71
C TYR A 45 2.04 6.99 3.75
N CYS A 46 1.42 6.72 2.60
CA CYS A 46 1.97 5.87 1.54
C CYS A 46 3.22 6.49 0.88
N GLU A 47 3.25 7.81 0.69
CA GLU A 47 4.45 8.52 0.19
C GLU A 47 5.60 8.45 1.19
N LYS A 48 5.32 8.65 2.48
CA LYS A 48 6.31 8.46 3.55
C LYS A 48 6.84 7.03 3.57
N ALA A 49 5.98 6.03 3.41
CA ALA A 49 6.38 4.63 3.31
C ALA A 49 7.30 4.35 2.10
N ALA A 50 7.05 5.00 0.96
CA ALA A 50 7.90 4.90 -0.22
C ALA A 50 9.28 5.53 -0.02
N ALA A 51 9.35 6.63 0.75
CA ALA A 51 10.55 7.43 0.95
C ALA A 51 11.48 6.95 2.08
N ILE A 52 11.10 5.92 2.86
CA ILE A 52 11.93 5.41 3.96
C ILE A 52 13.33 5.03 3.45
N SER A 53 14.34 5.61 4.08
CA SER A 53 15.76 5.35 3.83
C SER A 53 16.33 4.30 4.80
N SER A 54 17.57 3.87 4.55
CA SER A 54 18.32 3.05 5.50
C SER A 54 18.58 3.76 6.83
N ASP A 55 18.71 5.09 6.82
CA ASP A 55 18.97 5.86 8.03
C ASP A 55 17.73 5.98 8.92
N ASP A 56 16.54 6.07 8.32
CA ASP A 56 15.28 6.00 9.07
C ASP A 56 15.13 4.68 9.82
N ILE A 57 15.56 3.57 9.21
CA ILE A 57 15.51 2.24 9.82
C ILE A 57 16.43 2.16 11.05
N LYS A 58 17.59 2.83 11.03
CA LYS A 58 18.52 2.87 12.19
C LYS A 58 17.92 3.57 13.41
N VAL A 59 16.91 4.42 13.23
CA VAL A 59 16.21 5.11 14.32
C VAL A 59 15.26 4.18 15.07
N ILE A 60 14.90 3.03 14.49
CA ILE A 60 14.00 2.06 15.13
C ILE A 60 14.71 1.42 16.32
N ILE A 61 14.15 1.64 17.49
CA ILE A 61 14.64 1.08 18.75
C ILE A 61 14.33 -0.43 18.76
N PRO A 62 15.30 -1.31 19.05
CA PRO A 62 15.07 -2.75 19.21
C PRO A 62 14.08 -3.04 20.34
N ALA A 63 13.34 -4.16 20.24
CA ALA A 63 12.30 -4.52 21.20
C ALA A 63 12.79 -4.57 22.66
N GLU A 64 13.98 -5.16 22.89
CA GLU A 64 14.63 -5.23 24.21
C GLU A 64 14.83 -3.83 24.80
N LYS A 65 15.41 -2.91 24.03
CA LYS A 65 15.61 -1.52 24.46
C LYS A 65 14.30 -0.76 24.68
N LYS A 66 13.22 -1.12 23.99
CA LYS A 66 11.90 -0.52 24.25
C LYS A 66 11.37 -0.93 25.63
N ILE A 67 11.62 -2.18 26.06
CA ILE A 67 11.26 -2.67 27.39
C ILE A 67 12.03 -1.86 28.44
N ASP A 68 13.35 -1.76 28.30
CA ASP A 68 14.20 -0.98 29.22
C ASP A 68 13.74 0.48 29.36
N LEU A 69 13.39 1.13 28.24
CA LEU A 69 12.92 2.51 28.24
C LEU A 69 11.52 2.65 28.86
N THR A 70 10.68 1.63 28.76
CA THR A 70 9.36 1.61 29.38
C THR A 70 9.49 1.44 30.90
N GLU A 71 10.36 0.53 31.36
CA GLU A 71 10.69 0.37 32.77
C GLU A 71 11.31 1.65 33.37
N GLN A 72 12.19 2.33 32.62
CA GLN A 72 12.73 3.63 33.04
C GLN A 72 11.63 4.70 33.19
N ILE A 73 10.63 4.72 32.31
CA ILE A 73 9.49 5.63 32.45
C ILE A 73 8.73 5.31 33.74
N GLU A 74 8.48 4.04 34.03
CA GLU A 74 7.77 3.61 35.25
C GLU A 74 8.53 4.02 36.51
N MET A 75 9.84 3.75 36.56
CA MET A 75 10.70 4.15 37.67
C MET A 75 10.69 5.67 37.90
N LEU A 76 10.85 6.46 36.83
CA LEU A 76 10.82 7.92 36.91
C LEU A 76 9.43 8.44 37.32
N THR A 77 8.36 7.77 36.88
CA THR A 77 6.99 8.12 37.26
C THR A 77 6.75 7.86 38.73
N GLU A 78 7.29 6.77 39.27
CA GLU A 78 7.23 6.46 40.70
C GLU A 78 8.06 7.45 41.53
N GLU A 79 9.31 7.75 41.11
CA GLU A 79 10.17 8.76 41.74
C GLU A 79 9.45 10.11 41.85
N MET A 80 8.76 10.54 40.79
CA MET A 80 8.04 11.81 40.75
C MET A 80 6.93 11.92 41.82
N LYS A 81 6.34 10.80 42.26
CA LYS A 81 5.31 10.78 43.32
C LYS A 81 5.89 11.17 44.68
N HIS A 82 7.12 10.75 44.96
CA HIS A 82 7.79 10.93 46.26
C HIS A 82 8.59 12.23 46.35
N VAL A 83 8.89 12.88 45.23
CA VAL A 83 9.57 14.18 45.20
C VAL A 83 8.64 15.29 45.69
N SER A 84 9.10 16.18 46.59
CA SER A 84 8.33 17.35 47.03
C SER A 84 8.65 18.62 46.23
N SER A 85 9.89 18.74 45.74
CA SER A 85 10.38 19.93 45.02
C SER A 85 9.74 20.08 43.62
N PRO A 86 9.05 21.21 43.33
CA PRO A 86 8.46 21.46 42.01
C PRO A 86 9.48 21.47 40.87
N GLY A 87 10.69 21.99 41.11
CA GLY A 87 11.76 22.05 40.11
C GLY A 87 12.27 20.66 39.72
N THR A 88 12.40 19.76 40.70
CA THR A 88 12.81 18.36 40.45
C THR A 88 11.72 17.59 39.72
N LYS A 89 10.44 17.77 40.09
CA LYS A 89 9.30 17.18 39.33
C LYS A 89 9.29 17.60 37.87
N SER A 90 9.55 18.89 37.61
CA SER A 90 9.61 19.41 36.24
C SER A 90 10.71 18.73 35.41
N LYS A 91 11.90 18.54 35.98
CA LYS A 91 13.01 17.82 35.33
C LYS A 91 12.66 16.37 35.02
N ILE A 92 12.06 15.65 35.97
CA ILE A 92 11.63 14.25 35.78
C ILE A 92 10.59 14.16 34.66
N ARG A 93 9.58 15.04 34.66
CA ARG A 93 8.58 15.12 33.59
C ARG A 93 9.20 15.38 32.22
N GLY A 94 10.21 16.26 32.14
CA GLY A 94 10.96 16.52 30.92
C GLY A 94 11.67 15.28 30.39
N LYS A 95 12.29 14.48 31.27
CA LYS A 95 12.92 13.19 30.91
C LYS A 95 11.88 12.19 30.38
N ILE A 96 10.78 12.00 31.12
CA ILE A 96 9.68 11.09 30.70
C ILE A 96 9.16 11.48 29.31
N SER A 97 8.85 12.76 29.10
CA SER A 97 8.33 13.25 27.82
C SER A 97 9.33 13.01 26.67
N SER A 98 10.63 13.19 26.91
CA SER A 98 11.67 12.90 25.92
C SER A 98 11.74 11.42 25.55
N ILE A 99 11.68 10.52 26.53
CA ILE A 99 11.68 9.07 26.29
C ILE A 99 10.42 8.65 25.54
N GLN A 100 9.24 9.11 25.97
CA GLN A 100 7.97 8.84 25.31
C GLN A 100 7.97 9.29 23.85
N LYS A 101 8.50 10.49 23.57
CA LYS A 101 8.62 11.00 22.20
C LYS A 101 9.52 10.12 21.34
N LYS A 102 10.65 9.64 21.88
CA LYS A 102 11.55 8.71 21.17
C LYS A 102 10.86 7.37 20.86
N LEU A 103 10.16 6.79 21.84
CA LEU A 103 9.41 5.55 21.66
C LEU A 103 8.29 5.72 20.62
N GLN A 104 7.56 6.83 20.67
CA GLN A 104 6.51 7.13 19.70
C GLN A 104 7.07 7.19 18.27
N VAL A 105 8.13 7.96 18.03
CA VAL A 105 8.76 8.07 16.71
C VAL A 105 9.25 6.71 16.22
N SER A 106 9.88 5.91 17.09
CA SER A 106 10.33 4.56 16.74
C SER A 106 9.16 3.62 16.40
N ASN A 107 8.04 3.67 17.15
CA ASN A 107 6.87 2.84 16.90
C ASN A 107 6.19 3.21 15.58
N GLU A 108 6.03 4.51 15.31
CA GLU A 108 5.48 4.99 14.05
C GLU A 108 6.33 4.56 12.85
N LEU A 109 7.66 4.68 12.94
CA LEU A 109 8.56 4.21 11.87
C LEU A 109 8.49 2.70 11.67
N GLU A 110 8.41 1.93 12.76
CA GLU A 110 8.26 0.47 12.69
C GLU A 110 6.95 0.07 12.00
N GLU A 111 5.83 0.72 12.33
CA GLU A 111 4.55 0.48 11.65
C GLU A 111 4.65 0.79 10.14
N ILE A 112 5.24 1.92 9.77
CA ILE A 112 5.40 2.28 8.36
C ILE A 112 6.32 1.28 7.64
N CYS A 113 7.38 0.79 8.28
CA CYS A 113 8.27 -0.22 7.70
C CYS A 113 7.58 -1.57 7.48
N LYS A 114 6.74 -2.00 8.43
CA LYS A 114 5.91 -3.23 8.28
C LYS A 114 4.95 -3.08 7.12
N PHE A 115 4.26 -1.95 7.04
CA PHE A 115 3.35 -1.63 5.94
C PHE A 115 4.07 -1.58 4.58
N ARG A 116 5.22 -0.89 4.49
CA ARG A 116 6.06 -0.85 3.29
C ARG A 116 6.44 -2.25 2.84
N SER A 117 6.95 -3.07 3.75
CA SER A 117 7.39 -4.43 3.45
C SER A 117 6.23 -5.29 2.94
N ALA A 118 5.06 -5.16 3.57
CA ALA A 118 3.85 -5.84 3.14
C ALA A 118 3.39 -5.42 1.74
N LEU A 119 3.36 -4.11 1.45
CA LEU A 119 3.05 -3.59 0.12
C LEU A 119 3.99 -4.13 -0.95
N VAL A 120 5.31 -4.07 -0.70
CA VAL A 120 6.30 -4.55 -1.67
C VAL A 120 6.13 -6.03 -1.97
N LYS A 121 5.87 -6.87 -0.94
CA LYS A 121 5.62 -8.31 -1.13
C LYS A 121 4.41 -8.56 -2.04
N VAL A 122 3.28 -7.94 -1.73
CA VAL A 122 2.04 -8.13 -2.50
C VAL A 122 2.17 -7.55 -3.91
N LEU A 123 2.73 -6.35 -4.06
CA LEU A 123 2.93 -5.73 -5.38
C LEU A 123 3.89 -6.53 -6.26
N ASN A 124 4.97 -7.09 -5.71
CA ASN A 124 5.86 -7.97 -6.45
C ASN A 124 5.16 -9.26 -6.89
N LEU A 125 4.34 -9.86 -6.03
CA LEU A 125 3.53 -11.02 -6.39
C LEU A 125 2.56 -10.70 -7.53
N MET A 126 1.89 -9.55 -7.44
CA MET A 126 0.95 -9.10 -8.46
C MET A 126 1.62 -8.64 -9.75
N GLU A 127 2.84 -8.14 -9.70
CA GLU A 127 3.68 -7.84 -10.86
C GLU A 127 3.97 -9.12 -11.65
N ARG A 128 4.38 -10.20 -10.96
CA ARG A 128 4.57 -11.52 -11.58
C ARG A 128 3.26 -12.10 -12.11
N CYS A 129 2.16 -11.93 -11.37
CA CYS A 129 0.82 -12.33 -11.80
C CYS A 129 0.43 -11.65 -13.12
N ALA A 130 0.54 -10.32 -13.16
CA ALA A 130 0.22 -9.51 -14.30
C ALA A 130 1.06 -9.90 -15.51
N ASN A 131 2.35 -10.18 -15.29
CA ASN A 131 3.23 -10.66 -16.34
C ASN A 131 2.77 -12.03 -16.89
N GLY A 132 2.42 -12.98 -16.01
CA GLY A 132 1.87 -14.28 -16.41
C GLY A 132 0.56 -14.19 -17.18
N VAL A 133 -0.34 -13.30 -16.76
CA VAL A 133 -1.60 -13.01 -17.46
C VAL A 133 -1.33 -12.42 -18.85
N ARG A 134 -0.41 -11.46 -18.98
CA ARG A 134 -0.07 -10.83 -20.27
C ARG A 134 0.41 -11.82 -21.31
N TYR A 135 1.25 -12.77 -20.91
CA TYR A 135 1.79 -13.79 -21.80
C TYR A 135 0.87 -15.01 -21.96
N GLY A 136 -0.37 -14.95 -21.46
CA GLY A 136 -1.33 -16.05 -21.57
C GLY A 136 -0.94 -17.31 -20.79
N LEU A 137 -0.02 -17.18 -19.82
CA LEU A 137 0.43 -18.29 -18.97
C LEU A 137 -0.55 -18.59 -17.84
N TYR A 138 -1.29 -17.56 -17.40
CA TYR A 138 -2.26 -17.65 -16.33
C TYR A 138 -3.68 -17.46 -16.86
N ASP A 139 -4.60 -18.28 -16.35
CA ASP A 139 -6.04 -18.07 -16.48
C ASP A 139 -6.44 -16.83 -15.68
N GLU A 140 -6.54 -15.70 -16.39
CA GLU A 140 -6.95 -14.43 -15.82
C GLU A 140 -8.35 -14.49 -15.20
N GLY A 141 -9.28 -15.24 -15.79
CA GLY A 141 -10.65 -15.33 -15.33
C GLY A 141 -10.73 -15.96 -13.94
N LEU A 142 -10.01 -17.08 -13.76
CA LEU A 142 -9.89 -17.74 -12.46
C LEU A 142 -9.29 -16.82 -11.39
N ILE A 143 -8.20 -16.12 -11.73
CA ILE A 143 -7.51 -15.24 -10.78
C ILE A 143 -8.36 -14.02 -10.44
N TYR A 144 -8.97 -13.37 -11.43
CA TYR A 144 -9.86 -12.23 -11.22
C TYR A 144 -11.03 -12.58 -10.30
N ASN A 145 -11.68 -13.72 -10.53
CA ASN A 145 -12.80 -14.17 -9.70
C ASN A 145 -12.37 -14.45 -8.25
N SER A 146 -11.12 -14.86 -8.04
CA SER A 146 -10.60 -15.18 -6.70
C SER A 146 -10.10 -13.93 -5.95
N TYR A 147 -9.40 -13.03 -6.63
CA TYR A 147 -8.60 -11.96 -6.01
C TYR A 147 -8.81 -10.57 -6.61
N GLY A 148 -9.63 -10.42 -7.65
CA GLY A 148 -9.78 -9.18 -8.40
C GLY A 148 -10.19 -7.99 -7.53
N THR A 149 -11.22 -8.17 -6.70
CA THR A 149 -11.66 -7.12 -5.77
C THR A 149 -10.56 -6.76 -4.76
N GLN A 150 -9.88 -7.75 -4.17
CA GLN A 150 -8.83 -7.50 -3.20
C GLN A 150 -7.67 -6.71 -3.83
N PHE A 151 -7.23 -7.11 -5.03
CA PHE A 151 -6.14 -6.43 -5.70
C PHE A 151 -6.47 -5.01 -6.11
N ILE A 152 -7.69 -4.75 -6.62
CA ILE A 152 -8.15 -3.39 -6.93
C ILE A 152 -8.07 -2.49 -5.70
N GLU A 153 -8.53 -2.98 -4.54
CA GLU A 153 -8.49 -2.21 -3.30
C GLU A 153 -7.07 -1.92 -2.80
N ILE A 154 -6.16 -2.89 -2.94
CA ILE A 154 -4.75 -2.73 -2.57
C ILE A 154 -4.09 -1.71 -3.48
N TYR A 155 -4.33 -1.80 -4.79
CA TYR A 155 -3.79 -0.84 -5.76
C TYR A 155 -4.27 0.58 -5.48
N GLU A 156 -5.56 0.77 -5.16
CA GLU A 156 -6.09 2.09 -4.80
C GLU A 156 -5.43 2.68 -3.55
N LEU A 157 -5.11 1.84 -2.58
CA LEU A 157 -4.41 2.24 -1.36
C LEU A 157 -2.93 2.51 -1.61
N ALA A 158 -2.28 1.70 -2.44
CA ALA A 158 -0.86 1.78 -2.75
C ALA A 158 -0.52 2.79 -3.85
N PHE A 159 -1.50 3.47 -4.44
CA PHE A 159 -1.30 4.31 -5.62
C PHE A 159 -0.18 5.36 -5.42
N SER A 160 -0.24 6.17 -4.37
CA SER A 160 0.79 7.19 -4.12
C SER A 160 2.14 6.58 -3.74
N PHE A 161 2.16 5.41 -3.10
CA PHE A 161 3.38 4.65 -2.85
C PHE A 161 4.05 4.24 -4.17
N ILE A 162 3.29 3.66 -5.11
CA ILE A 162 3.79 3.24 -6.42
C ILE A 162 4.32 4.45 -7.19
N LYS A 163 3.55 5.54 -7.26
CA LYS A 163 3.96 6.74 -8.00
C LYS A 163 5.24 7.35 -7.45
N ARG A 164 5.34 7.47 -6.13
CA ARG A 164 6.57 7.96 -5.49
C ARG A 164 7.79 7.09 -5.79
N ARG A 165 7.63 5.77 -5.82
CA ARG A 165 8.72 4.85 -6.19
C ARG A 165 9.07 4.91 -7.67
N GLN A 166 8.10 5.22 -8.53
CA GLN A 166 8.30 5.40 -9.97
C GLN A 166 9.03 6.71 -10.32
N ASP A 167 9.09 7.68 -9.40
CA ASP A 167 9.98 8.84 -9.54
C ASP A 167 11.45 8.41 -9.62
N ASP A 168 11.82 7.35 -8.89
CA ASP A 168 13.18 6.79 -8.86
C ASP A 168 13.37 5.69 -9.93
N GLU A 169 12.39 4.80 -10.10
CA GLU A 169 12.43 3.67 -11.03
C GLU A 169 11.13 3.56 -11.84
N ASP A 170 11.14 4.14 -13.04
CA ASP A 170 9.93 4.43 -13.81
C ASP A 170 9.12 3.21 -14.27
N LYS A 171 9.74 2.03 -14.31
CA LYS A 171 9.10 0.76 -14.68
C LYS A 171 8.62 -0.06 -13.49
N LEU A 172 8.87 0.40 -12.27
CA LEU A 172 8.50 -0.35 -11.08
C LEU A 172 6.98 -0.55 -11.02
N PHE A 173 6.56 -1.81 -10.85
CA PHE A 173 5.15 -2.23 -10.77
C PHE A 173 4.27 -1.91 -11.99
N ILE A 174 4.86 -1.71 -13.18
CA ILE A 174 4.10 -1.32 -14.38
C ILE A 174 3.11 -2.40 -14.83
N ASN A 175 3.42 -3.69 -14.65
CA ASN A 175 2.49 -4.77 -15.01
C ASN A 175 1.36 -4.86 -13.98
N ALA A 176 1.66 -4.73 -12.69
CA ALA A 176 0.69 -4.71 -11.60
C ALA A 176 -0.29 -3.54 -11.78
N GLU A 177 0.20 -2.34 -12.09
CA GLU A 177 -0.62 -1.16 -12.39
C GLU A 177 -1.54 -1.41 -13.60
N TRP A 178 -1.01 -1.97 -14.68
CA TRP A 178 -1.80 -2.37 -15.84
C TRP A 178 -2.94 -3.33 -15.48
N LEU A 179 -2.64 -4.39 -14.72
CA LEU A 179 -3.62 -5.39 -14.35
C LEU A 179 -4.69 -4.80 -13.43
N ALA A 180 -4.30 -3.95 -12.48
CA ALA A 180 -5.23 -3.31 -11.54
C ALA A 180 -6.20 -2.38 -12.27
N VAL A 181 -5.69 -1.61 -13.23
CA VAL A 181 -6.50 -0.74 -14.08
C VAL A 181 -7.47 -1.56 -14.93
N LYS A 182 -6.98 -2.60 -15.61
CA LYS A 182 -7.81 -3.52 -16.41
C LYS A 182 -8.94 -4.14 -15.58
N TRP A 183 -8.62 -4.66 -14.40
CA TRP A 183 -9.61 -5.29 -13.52
C TRP A 183 -10.58 -4.31 -12.89
N THR A 184 -10.15 -3.09 -12.58
CA THR A 184 -11.08 -2.03 -12.14
C THR A 184 -12.16 -1.81 -13.18
N LEU A 185 -11.75 -1.66 -14.44
CA LEU A 185 -12.67 -1.42 -15.55
C LEU A 185 -13.61 -2.60 -15.76
N GLN A 186 -13.08 -3.83 -15.69
CA GLN A 186 -13.90 -5.03 -15.77
C GLN A 186 -14.97 -5.04 -14.68
N LYS A 187 -14.62 -4.68 -13.44
CA LYS A 187 -15.57 -4.56 -12.32
C LYS A 187 -16.62 -3.49 -12.56
N GLU A 188 -16.23 -2.30 -13.04
CA GLU A 188 -17.17 -1.21 -13.36
C GLU A 188 -18.13 -1.57 -14.49
N ILE A 189 -17.66 -2.31 -15.50
CA ILE A 189 -18.49 -2.83 -16.60
C ILE A 189 -19.50 -3.86 -16.08
N GLN A 190 -19.09 -4.74 -15.16
CA GLN A 190 -19.94 -5.78 -14.57
C GLN A 190 -21.00 -5.22 -13.61
N GLU A 191 -20.69 -4.14 -12.88
CA GLU A 191 -21.61 -3.51 -11.90
C GLU A 191 -22.64 -2.56 -12.54
N ASP A 192 -22.67 -2.44 -13.87
CA ASP A 192 -23.65 -1.69 -14.67
C ASP A 192 -24.00 -0.28 -14.13
N LYS A 193 -22.97 0.45 -13.65
CA LYS A 193 -23.15 1.83 -13.18
C LYS A 193 -23.43 2.76 -14.38
N PRO A 194 -24.62 3.39 -14.46
CA PRO A 194 -25.10 4.07 -15.67
C PRO A 194 -24.34 5.37 -16.02
N THR A 195 -23.50 5.90 -15.13
CA THR A 195 -22.79 7.17 -15.32
C THR A 195 -21.47 7.07 -16.12
N PHE A 196 -21.07 5.86 -16.53
CA PHE A 196 -19.71 5.56 -17.02
C PHE A 196 -19.63 5.15 -18.50
N MET A 197 -20.67 5.40 -19.30
CA MET A 197 -20.92 4.65 -20.54
C MET A 197 -20.34 5.23 -21.85
N THR A 198 -20.00 4.27 -22.72
CA THR A 198 -19.74 4.32 -24.17
C THR A 198 -18.33 4.75 -24.61
N ASN A 199 -17.91 5.98 -24.36
CA ASN A 199 -16.58 6.46 -24.83
C ASN A 199 -15.43 5.78 -24.09
N GLN A 200 -15.67 5.45 -22.82
CA GLN A 200 -14.70 4.81 -21.94
C GLN A 200 -14.67 3.31 -22.21
N LYS A 201 -15.82 2.64 -22.39
CA LYS A 201 -15.90 1.26 -22.92
C LYS A 201 -15.13 1.12 -24.25
N ARG A 202 -15.26 2.08 -25.18
CA ARG A 202 -14.44 2.13 -26.41
C ARG A 202 -12.97 2.36 -26.14
N ALA A 203 -12.60 3.28 -25.26
CA ALA A 203 -11.19 3.52 -24.89
C ALA A 203 -10.57 2.28 -24.24
N ILE A 204 -11.33 1.54 -23.43
CA ILE A 204 -10.95 0.28 -22.79
C ILE A 204 -10.81 -0.83 -23.83
N GLN A 205 -11.72 -0.90 -24.80
CA GLN A 205 -11.64 -1.88 -25.88
C GLN A 205 -10.46 -1.60 -26.80
N HIS A 206 -10.25 -0.35 -27.21
CA HIS A 206 -9.06 0.08 -27.96
C HIS A 206 -7.76 -0.12 -27.16
N ALA A 207 -7.76 0.14 -25.86
CA ALA A 207 -6.64 -0.15 -24.98
C ALA A 207 -6.36 -1.64 -24.95
N ASN A 208 -7.37 -2.48 -24.74
CA ASN A 208 -7.24 -3.94 -24.70
C ASN A 208 -6.80 -4.51 -26.06
N GLU A 209 -7.26 -3.96 -27.18
CA GLU A 209 -6.84 -4.35 -28.53
C GLU A 209 -5.38 -3.93 -28.81
N GLY A 210 -5.01 -2.69 -28.44
CA GLY A 210 -3.62 -2.24 -28.46
C GLY A 210 -2.70 -3.06 -27.55
N LEU A 211 -3.19 -3.48 -26.38
CA LEU A 211 -2.46 -4.31 -25.42
C LEU A 211 -2.33 -5.77 -25.88
N LYS A 212 -3.34 -6.35 -26.53
CA LYS A 212 -3.28 -7.69 -27.13
C LYS A 212 -2.30 -7.76 -28.30
N SER A 213 -2.12 -6.67 -29.05
CA SER A 213 -1.16 -6.60 -30.16
C SER A 213 0.30 -6.43 -29.72
N HIS A 214 0.56 -6.09 -28.45
CA HIS A 214 1.91 -5.95 -27.90
C HIS A 214 2.35 -7.21 -27.14
N MET A 215 2.87 -8.20 -27.86
CA MET A 215 3.59 -9.39 -27.34
C MET A 215 4.95 -9.06 -26.67
N LYS A 216 5.27 -7.78 -26.44
CA LYS A 216 6.49 -7.28 -25.78
C LYS A 216 6.12 -6.18 -24.78
N ALA A 217 7.01 -5.93 -23.82
CA ALA A 217 6.84 -4.94 -22.75
C ALA A 217 6.19 -3.63 -23.27
N PRO A 218 5.21 -3.08 -22.54
CA PRO A 218 4.34 -2.03 -23.04
C PRO A 218 5.16 -0.77 -23.31
N ASP A 219 4.95 -0.19 -24.48
CA ASP A 219 5.49 1.12 -24.80
C ASP A 219 4.82 2.17 -23.88
N LYS A 220 5.59 2.71 -22.95
CA LYS A 220 5.13 3.69 -21.95
C LYS A 220 4.40 4.85 -22.60
N SER A 221 4.87 5.32 -23.77
CA SER A 221 4.28 6.44 -24.51
C SER A 221 2.85 6.16 -24.99
N LYS A 222 2.51 4.89 -25.21
CA LYS A 222 1.16 4.45 -25.63
C LYS A 222 0.29 4.08 -24.43
N LEU A 223 0.90 3.67 -23.33
CA LEU A 223 0.21 3.29 -22.09
C LEU A 223 -0.18 4.53 -21.28
N GLU A 224 0.64 5.58 -21.25
CA GLU A 224 0.44 6.81 -20.49
C GLU A 224 -0.89 7.53 -20.81
N PRO A 225 -1.28 7.73 -22.09
CA PRO A 225 -2.56 8.37 -22.41
C PRO A 225 -3.75 7.56 -21.92
N LEU A 226 -3.65 6.22 -22.01
CA LEU A 226 -4.69 5.30 -21.56
C LEU A 226 -4.77 5.29 -20.03
N LEU A 227 -3.64 5.17 -19.34
CA LEU A 227 -3.57 5.26 -17.88
C LEU A 227 -4.05 6.62 -17.37
N SER A 228 -3.66 7.72 -18.02
CA SER A 228 -4.10 9.08 -17.69
C SER A 228 -5.61 9.24 -17.87
N THR A 229 -6.15 8.70 -18.97
CA THR A 229 -7.60 8.68 -19.22
C THR A 229 -8.29 7.86 -18.13
N LEU A 230 -7.82 6.66 -17.84
CA LEU A 230 -8.41 5.75 -16.85
C LEU A 230 -8.30 6.29 -15.42
N GLN A 231 -7.21 6.96 -15.07
CA GLN A 231 -7.04 7.66 -13.80
C GLN A 231 -8.03 8.83 -13.68
N LYS A 232 -8.20 9.66 -14.72
CA LYS A 232 -9.19 10.75 -14.71
C LYS A 232 -10.63 10.24 -14.56
N LEU A 233 -10.93 9.09 -15.13
CA LEU A 233 -12.25 8.47 -15.09
C LEU A 233 -12.54 7.82 -13.74
N LYS A 234 -11.55 7.14 -13.16
CA LYS A 234 -11.65 6.55 -11.82
C LYS A 234 -11.62 7.62 -10.72
N PHE A 235 -10.98 8.77 -10.99
CA PHE A 235 -10.71 9.87 -10.06
C PHE A 235 -11.12 11.23 -10.65
N PRO A 236 -12.43 11.49 -10.87
CA PRO A 236 -12.87 12.83 -11.25
C PRO A 236 -12.57 13.82 -10.10
N ARG A 237 -12.13 15.03 -10.46
CA ARG A 237 -11.85 16.13 -9.52
C ARG A 237 -13.08 16.49 -8.69
#